data_AF-A0AAE6R0D1-F1
#
_entry.id   AF-A0AAE6R0D1-F1
#
_cell.length_a   1.000
_cell.length_b   1.000
_cell.length_c   1.000
_cell.angle_alpha   90.00
_cell.angle_beta   90.00
_cell.angle_gamma   90.00
#
_symmetry.space_group_name_H-M   'P 1'
#
loop_
_entity.id
_entity.type
_entity.pdbx_description
1 polymer ?
#
loop_
_entity_poly.entity_id
_entity_poly.type
_entity_poly.pdbx_seq_one_letter_code
_entity_poly.pdbx_strand_id
1 'polypeptide(L)'
;MDKLEKIIDVLKELRESSLAIDSESDLKSTMQKYSMLFLGGSFNKITSMELRHCLLTIFEYEISEEEFLKLIPVACKSLGMEVEPLSRLKEPGQLVGYYIQLFK
;
A
#
# COMPACT_ATOMS: atom_id res chain seq x y z
N MET A 1 6.12 5.94 -18.35
CA MET A 1 5.69 6.27 -16.99
C MET A 1 6.78 5.80 -16.06
N ASP A 2 7.32 6.71 -15.24
CA ASP A 2 8.34 6.34 -14.27
C ASP A 2 7.76 5.39 -13.21
N LYS A 3 8.58 4.48 -12.67
CA LYS A 3 8.10 3.47 -11.71
C LYS A 3 7.62 4.12 -10.41
N LEU A 4 8.30 5.17 -9.97
CA LEU A 4 7.92 5.95 -8.80
C LEU A 4 6.60 6.67 -9.06
N GLU A 5 6.42 7.28 -10.24
CA GLU A 5 5.16 7.92 -10.62
C GLU A 5 3.98 6.95 -10.56
N LYS A 6 4.14 5.73 -11.12
CA LYS A 6 3.08 4.72 -11.06
C LYS A 6 2.71 4.33 -9.63
N ILE A 7 3.70 4.16 -8.76
CA ILE A 7 3.44 3.86 -7.34
C ILE A 7 2.72 5.04 -6.67
N ILE A 8 3.13 6.28 -6.94
CA ILE A 8 2.50 7.48 -6.41
C ILE A 8 1.03 7.58 -6.84
N ASP A 9 0.73 7.32 -8.11
CA ASP A 9 -0.63 7.42 -8.63
C ASP A 9 -1.54 6.35 -8.03
N VAL A 10 -1.05 5.12 -7.90
CA VAL A 10 -1.79 4.03 -7.23
C VAL A 10 -2.02 4.37 -5.76
N LEU A 11 -1.02 4.91 -5.05
CA LEU A 11 -1.18 5.32 -3.65
C LEU A 11 -2.22 6.43 -3.47
N LYS A 12 -2.31 7.39 -4.40
CA LYS A 12 -3.36 8.42 -4.40
C LYS A 12 -4.74 7.78 -4.56
N GLU A 13 -4.91 6.88 -5.53
CA GLU A 13 -6.17 6.19 -5.77
C GLU A 13 -6.62 5.37 -4.55
N LEU A 14 -5.68 4.66 -3.91
CA LEU A 14 -5.97 3.89 -2.70
C LEU A 14 -6.34 4.79 -1.51
N ARG A 15 -5.68 5.95 -1.35
CA ARG A 15 -6.05 6.95 -0.35
C ARG A 15 -7.47 7.47 -0.59
N GLU A 16 -7.80 7.85 -1.82
CA GLU A 16 -9.13 8.35 -2.16
C GLU A 16 -10.21 7.29 -1.93
N SER A 17 -9.94 6.05 -2.34
CA SER A 17 -10.85 4.93 -2.13
C SER A 17 -11.06 4.64 -0.65
N SER A 18 -10.00 4.68 0.15
CA SER A 18 -10.07 4.49 1.60
C SER A 18 -10.84 5.62 2.30
N LEU A 19 -10.65 6.87 1.88
CA LEU A 19 -11.40 8.03 2.39
C LEU A 19 -12.90 7.97 2.07
N ALA A 20 -13.29 7.26 1.02
CA ALA A 20 -14.68 7.09 0.61
C ALA A 20 -15.39 5.94 1.33
N ILE A 21 -14.71 5.16 2.18
CA ILE A 21 -15.32 4.06 2.93
C ILE A 21 -16.15 4.66 4.08
N ASP A 22 -17.48 4.53 4.00
CA ASP A 22 -18.40 4.96 5.05
C ASP A 22 -19.20 3.80 5.70
N SER A 23 -19.13 2.60 5.11
CA SER A 23 -19.83 1.41 5.59
C SER A 23 -18.98 0.13 5.49
N GLU A 24 -19.41 -0.92 6.19
CA GLU A 24 -18.81 -2.27 6.07
C GLU A 24 -18.93 -2.83 4.64
N SER A 25 -20.00 -2.48 3.92
CA SER A 25 -20.19 -2.88 2.53
C SER A 25 -19.15 -2.22 1.61
N ASP A 26 -18.85 -0.94 1.82
CA ASP A 26 -17.83 -0.22 1.04
C ASP A 26 -16.44 -0.73 1.36
N LEU A 27 -16.16 -1.03 2.62
CA LEU A 27 -14.92 -1.68 3.02
C LEU A 27 -14.74 -3.00 2.27
N LYS A 28 -15.75 -3.86 2.30
CA LYS A 28 -15.70 -5.18 1.65
C LYS A 28 -15.52 -5.07 0.14
N SER A 29 -16.27 -4.17 -0.51
CA SER A 29 -16.15 -3.97 -1.96
C SER A 29 -14.79 -3.37 -2.35
N THR A 30 -14.26 -2.45 -1.55
CA THR A 30 -12.93 -1.85 -1.75
C THR A 30 -11.82 -2.89 -1.58
N MET A 31 -11.89 -3.73 -0.53
CA MET A 31 -10.94 -4.82 -0.33
C MET A 31 -10.99 -5.84 -1.47
N GLN A 32 -12.19 -6.15 -1.99
CA GLN A 32 -12.36 -7.03 -3.15
C GLN A 32 -11.79 -6.40 -4.43
N LYS A 33 -12.05 -5.12 -4.68
CA LYS A 33 -11.56 -4.38 -5.85
C LYS A 33 -10.04 -4.42 -5.96
N TYR A 34 -9.34 -4.21 -4.84
CA TYR A 34 -7.89 -4.13 -4.81
C TYR A 34 -7.20 -5.43 -4.38
N SER A 35 -7.97 -6.47 -4.03
CA SER A 35 -7.46 -7.72 -3.48
C SER A 35 -6.48 -7.50 -2.31
N MET A 36 -6.81 -6.59 -1.41
CA MET A 36 -5.96 -6.20 -0.28
C MET A 36 -6.78 -5.75 0.92
N LEU A 37 -6.20 -5.87 2.11
CA LEU A 37 -6.82 -5.39 3.35
C LEU A 37 -6.57 -3.90 3.59
N PHE A 38 -7.63 -3.21 4.00
CA PHE A 38 -7.58 -1.88 4.60
C PHE A 38 -7.83 -2.00 6.10
N LEU A 39 -6.84 -1.61 6.89
CA LEU A 39 -6.75 -1.83 8.34
C LEU A 39 -6.78 -0.50 9.12
N GLY A 40 -6.89 -0.61 10.44
CA GLY A 40 -6.96 0.55 11.34
C GLY A 40 -8.39 1.06 11.54
N GLY A 41 -8.59 1.91 12.56
CA GLY A 41 -9.92 2.40 12.93
C GLY A 41 -10.61 3.22 11.84
N SER A 42 -9.84 3.80 10.92
CA SER A 42 -10.31 4.57 9.77
C SER A 42 -9.99 3.90 8.43
N PHE A 43 -9.68 2.59 8.43
CA PHE A 43 -9.29 1.84 7.23
C PHE A 43 -8.13 2.47 6.44
N ASN A 44 -7.27 3.22 7.12
CA ASN A 44 -6.24 4.07 6.54
C ASN A 44 -4.86 3.39 6.47
N LYS A 45 -4.76 2.10 6.83
CA LYS A 45 -3.50 1.35 6.83
C LYS A 45 -3.54 0.18 5.86
N ILE A 46 -2.44 -0.02 5.14
CA ILE A 46 -2.25 -1.14 4.19
C ILE A 46 -0.85 -1.74 4.38
N THR A 47 -0.61 -2.92 3.82
CA THR A 47 0.74 -3.51 3.75
C THR A 47 1.36 -3.32 2.37
N SER A 48 2.67 -3.07 2.34
CA SER A 48 3.40 -2.95 1.07
C SER A 48 3.42 -4.27 0.29
N MET A 49 3.33 -5.41 0.97
CA MET A 49 3.29 -6.74 0.32
C MET A 49 2.02 -6.90 -0.51
N GLU A 50 0.86 -6.60 0.08
CA GLU A 50 -0.43 -6.63 -0.63
C GLU A 50 -0.48 -5.54 -1.70
N LEU A 51 0.07 -4.36 -1.45
CA LEU A 51 0.18 -3.31 -2.46
C LEU A 51 0.98 -3.77 -3.69
N ARG A 52 2.12 -4.44 -3.50
CA ARG A 52 2.90 -4.99 -4.62
C ARG A 52 2.11 -6.06 -5.38
N HIS A 53 1.39 -6.91 -4.66
CA HIS A 53 0.50 -7.88 -5.29
C HIS A 53 -0.61 -7.20 -6.10
N CYS A 54 -1.24 -6.18 -5.54
CA CYS A 54 -2.27 -5.37 -6.18
C CYS A 54 -1.74 -4.67 -7.45
N LEU A 55 -0.53 -4.11 -7.39
CA LEU A 55 0.15 -3.53 -8.56
C LEU A 55 0.24 -4.55 -9.70
N LEU A 56 0.63 -5.78 -9.39
CA LEU A 56 0.77 -6.85 -10.37
C LEU A 56 -0.59 -7.31 -10.93
N THR A 57 -1.57 -7.57 -10.06
CA THR A 57 -2.80 -8.29 -10.45
C THR A 57 -3.96 -7.39 -10.85
N ILE A 58 -4.04 -6.18 -10.29
CA ILE A 58 -5.14 -5.24 -10.53
C ILE A 58 -4.70 -4.12 -11.47
N PHE A 59 -3.48 -3.61 -11.30
CA PHE A 59 -2.95 -2.52 -12.12
C PHE A 59 -2.05 -3.01 -13.27
N GLU A 60 -1.92 -4.33 -13.45
CA GLU A 60 -1.11 -4.98 -14.50
C GLU A 60 0.31 -4.42 -14.59
N TYR A 61 0.88 -4.07 -13.43
CA TYR A 61 2.15 -3.39 -13.31
C TYR A 61 3.15 -4.23 -12.52
N GLU A 62 4.10 -4.82 -13.24
CA GLU A 62 5.14 -5.64 -12.64
C GLU A 62 6.32 -4.79 -12.13
N ILE A 63 6.72 -5.05 -10.89
CA ILE A 63 7.89 -4.47 -10.25
C ILE A 63 8.57 -5.53 -9.36
N SER A 64 9.90 -5.58 -9.38
CA SER A 64 10.64 -6.51 -8.52
C SER A 64 10.46 -6.11 -7.05
N GLU A 65 10.53 -7.08 -6.14
CA GLU A 65 10.42 -6.81 -4.71
C GLU A 65 11.51 -5.84 -4.23
N GLU A 66 12.76 -6.06 -4.64
CA GLU A 66 13.89 -5.21 -4.27
C GLU A 66 13.68 -3.76 -4.72
N GLU A 67 13.25 -3.55 -5.96
CA GLU A 67 13.01 -2.22 -6.50
C GLU A 67 11.81 -1.55 -5.83
N PHE A 68 10.74 -2.30 -5.62
CA PHE A 68 9.55 -1.81 -4.94
C PHE A 68 9.86 -1.38 -3.49
N LEU A 69 10.61 -2.19 -2.74
CA LEU A 69 11.00 -1.86 -1.36
C LEU A 69 11.90 -0.62 -1.26
N LYS A 70 12.67 -0.31 -2.31
CA LYS A 70 13.46 0.93 -2.43
C LYS A 70 12.60 2.15 -2.76
N LEU A 71 11.61 1.99 -3.64
CA LEU A 71 10.77 3.10 -4.13
C LEU A 71 9.61 3.44 -3.19
N ILE A 72 9.01 2.46 -2.51
CA ILE A 72 7.79 2.67 -1.74
C ILE A 72 7.93 3.73 -0.63
N PRO A 73 9.04 3.82 0.14
CA PRO A 73 9.18 4.87 1.16
C PRO A 73 9.31 6.26 0.52
N VAL A 74 9.93 6.35 -0.66
CA VAL A 74 10.09 7.60 -1.41
C VAL A 74 8.73 8.10 -1.91
N ALA A 75 7.92 7.20 -2.48
CA ALA A 75 6.56 7.51 -2.92
C ALA A 75 5.64 7.92 -1.75
N CYS A 76 5.71 7.20 -0.62
CA CYS A 76 4.93 7.54 0.56
C CYS A 76 5.32 8.91 1.11
N LYS A 77 6.63 9.21 1.18
CA LYS A 77 7.15 10.49 1.65
C LYS A 77 6.66 11.66 0.79
N SER A 78 6.61 11.52 -0.53
CA SER A 78 6.13 12.60 -1.42
C SER A 78 4.63 12.89 -1.24
N LEU A 79 3.86 11.92 -0.74
CA LEU A 79 2.43 12.04 -0.45
C LEU A 79 2.13 12.39 1.02
N GLY A 80 3.15 12.54 1.86
CA GLY A 80 2.97 12.75 3.30
C GLY A 80 2.38 11.54 4.05
N MET A 81 2.57 10.33 3.51
CA MET A 81 2.18 9.07 4.14
C MET A 81 3.27 8.60 5.10
N GLU A 82 2.86 7.99 6.22
CA GLU A 82 3.80 7.40 7.18
C GLU A 82 4.07 5.94 6.81
N VAL A 83 5.32 5.50 6.99
CA VAL A 83 5.73 4.11 6.73
C VAL A 83 6.47 3.54 7.94
N GLU A 84 6.11 2.32 8.32
CA GLU A 84 6.76 1.58 9.39
C GLU A 84 7.34 0.27 8.82
N PRO A 85 8.64 -0.01 9.02
CA PRO A 85 9.24 -1.27 8.55
C PRO A 85 8.54 -2.50 9.14
N LEU A 86 8.26 -3.47 8.28
CA LEU A 86 7.85 -4.82 8.65
C LEU A 86 9.07 -5.74 8.61
N SER A 87 9.38 -6.36 9.76
CA SER A 87 10.45 -7.34 9.89
C SER A 87 9.93 -8.71 10.28
N ARG A 88 10.61 -9.78 9.83
CA ARG A 88 10.28 -11.15 10.26
C ARG A 88 10.60 -11.34 11.74
N LEU A 89 9.65 -11.91 12.49
CA LEU A 89 9.84 -12.23 13.91
C LEU A 89 11.00 -13.20 14.17
N LYS A 90 11.22 -14.15 13.26
CA LYS A 90 12.31 -15.14 13.38
C LYS A 90 13.68 -14.58 13.02
N GLU A 91 13.72 -13.48 12.26
CA GLU A 91 14.95 -12.84 11.78
C GLU A 91 14.81 -11.31 11.92
N PRO A 92 14.88 -10.79 13.17
CA PRO A 92 14.80 -9.35 13.42
C PRO A 92 15.93 -8.65 12.66
N GLY A 93 15.59 -7.77 11.72
CA GLY A 93 16.55 -7.07 10.85
C GLY A 93 16.36 -7.35 9.36
N GLN A 94 15.67 -8.44 8.98
CA GLN A 94 15.26 -8.64 7.59
C GLN A 94 13.97 -7.85 7.31
N LEU A 95 14.10 -6.77 6.53
CA LEU A 95 12.96 -6.03 5.99
C LEU A 95 12.19 -6.93 5.02
N VAL A 96 10.89 -7.08 5.25
CA VAL A 96 9.98 -7.83 4.36
C VAL A 96 8.87 -6.97 3.78
N GLY A 97 8.77 -5.72 4.20
CA GLY A 97 7.76 -4.78 3.71
C GLY A 97 7.63 -3.57 4.62
N TYR A 98 6.51 -2.86 4.47
CA TYR A 98 6.14 -1.73 5.30
C TYR A 98 4.66 -1.79 5.62
N TYR A 99 4.29 -1.36 6.82
CA TYR A 99 2.97 -0.80 7.04
C TYR A 99 2.95 0.62 6.50
N ILE A 100 1.91 0.95 5.74
CA ILE A 100 1.74 2.26 5.12
C ILE A 100 0.47 2.86 5.70
N GLN A 101 0.58 4.06 6.26
CA GLN A 101 -0.57 4.86 6.68
C GLN A 101 -0.88 5.90 5.61
N LEU A 102 -2.01 5.71 4.93
CA LEU A 102 -2.45 6.49 3.78
C LEU A 102 -2.82 7.93 4.16
N PHE A 103 -3.41 8.13 5.34
CA PHE A 103 -3.78 9.45 5.89
C PHE A 103 -3.91 9.37 7.43
N LYS A 104 -4.01 10.53 8.07
CA LYS A 104 -4.21 10.65 9.53
C LYS A 104 -5.68 10.57 9.91
#